data_AF-A0A3M1LQV1-F1
#
_entry.id   AF-A0A3M1LQV1-F1
#
_cell.length_a   1.000
_cell.length_b   1.000
_cell.length_c   1.000
_cell.angle_alpha   90.00
_cell.angle_beta   90.00
_cell.angle_gamma   90.00
#
_symmetry.space_group_name_H-M   'P 1'
#
loop_
_entity.id
_entity.type
_entity.pdbx_description
1 polymer ?
#
loop_
_entity_poly.entity_id
_entity_poly.type
_entity_poly.pdbx_seq_one_letter_code
_entity_poly.pdbx_strand_id
1 'polypeptide(L)'
;MSEPNIAADVPKNDVFSDYIKSLSKMLKNCEPHLTIGVFGDWGVGKTSFLKSLANELDKDESIITVFFNAWRYEREEEYAIIPLLKSMYFAIDSNSSKFKDVDKVQRLKEIFRRVIDTITQYKLKNVTISHELLPFQLSFE
;
A
#
# COMPACT_ATOMS: atom_id res chain seq x y z
N MET A 1 -29.20 -5.98 -21.23
CA MET A 1 -27.94 -5.47 -21.80
C MET A 1 -26.83 -5.98 -20.90
N SER A 2 -26.04 -6.92 -21.40
CA SER A 2 -24.97 -7.61 -20.66
C SER A 2 -23.74 -6.70 -20.53
N GLU A 3 -23.20 -6.60 -19.32
CA GLU A 3 -21.99 -5.83 -19.01
C GLU A 3 -20.78 -6.37 -19.79
N PRO A 4 -19.88 -5.50 -20.27
CA PRO A 4 -18.63 -5.95 -20.88
C PRO A 4 -17.67 -6.45 -19.78
N ASN A 5 -17.11 -7.63 -20.05
CA ASN A 5 -16.17 -8.36 -19.22
C ASN A 5 -14.85 -7.56 -19.10
N ILE A 6 -14.60 -6.91 -17.95
CA ILE A 6 -13.36 -6.17 -17.67
C ILE A 6 -12.28 -7.18 -17.24
N ALA A 7 -11.79 -7.92 -18.20
CA ALA A 7 -10.62 -8.77 -18.07
C ALA A 7 -9.65 -8.45 -19.20
N ALA A 8 -8.90 -7.35 -19.08
CA ALA A 8 -7.59 -7.15 -19.69
C ALA A 8 -7.15 -5.69 -19.50
N ASP A 9 -6.35 -5.43 -18.48
CA ASP A 9 -5.37 -4.34 -18.57
C ASP A 9 -4.06 -4.73 -17.87
N VAL A 10 -3.64 -5.97 -18.13
CA VAL A 10 -2.23 -6.35 -18.01
C VAL A 10 -1.66 -6.14 -19.41
N PRO A 11 -0.80 -5.12 -19.65
CA PRO A 11 -0.24 -4.86 -20.96
C PRO A 11 0.47 -6.10 -21.47
N LYS A 12 0.07 -6.59 -22.64
CA LYS A 12 0.59 -7.81 -23.28
C LYS A 12 2.01 -7.62 -23.86
N ASN A 13 2.54 -6.40 -23.80
CA ASN A 13 3.93 -6.05 -24.07
C ASN A 13 4.38 -5.09 -22.95
N ASP A 14 5.34 -5.54 -22.14
CA ASP A 14 5.81 -4.81 -20.97
C ASP A 14 6.77 -3.68 -21.39
N VAL A 15 6.19 -2.57 -21.88
CA VAL A 15 6.89 -1.32 -22.27
C VAL A 15 7.82 -0.84 -21.15
N PHE A 16 7.53 -1.23 -19.90
CA PHE A 16 8.28 -0.85 -18.72
C PHE A 16 9.24 -1.93 -18.21
N SER A 17 9.28 -3.12 -18.80
CA SER A 17 9.98 -4.30 -18.26
C SER A 17 11.40 -4.03 -17.78
N ASP A 18 12.21 -3.36 -18.61
CA ASP A 18 13.61 -3.07 -18.27
C ASP A 18 13.73 -2.06 -17.12
N TYR A 19 12.84 -1.07 -17.07
CA TYR A 19 12.74 -0.13 -15.96
C TYR A 19 12.29 -0.83 -14.68
N ILE A 20 11.26 -1.67 -14.76
CA ILE A 20 10.71 -2.41 -13.62
C ILE A 20 11.78 -3.32 -13.01
N LYS A 21 12.50 -4.09 -13.82
CA LYS A 21 13.59 -4.96 -13.34
C LYS A 21 14.74 -4.17 -12.71
N SER A 22 15.13 -3.07 -13.33
CA SER A 22 16.23 -2.23 -12.83
C SER A 22 15.85 -1.58 -11.49
N LEU A 23 14.65 -0.99 -11.42
CA LEU A 23 14.15 -0.37 -10.19
C LEU A 23 13.91 -1.39 -9.08
N SER A 24 13.35 -2.57 -9.39
CA SER A 24 13.15 -3.61 -8.37
C SER A 24 14.50 -4.03 -7.77
N LYS A 25 15.54 -4.20 -8.60
CA LYS A 25 16.89 -4.51 -8.13
C LYS A 25 17.46 -3.39 -7.25
N MET A 26 17.26 -2.12 -7.61
CA MET A 26 17.72 -0.98 -6.81
C MET A 26 16.98 -0.93 -5.46
N LEU A 27 15.66 -1.04 -5.46
CA LEU A 27 14.84 -0.99 -4.25
C LEU A 27 15.19 -2.12 -3.26
N LYS A 28 15.62 -3.29 -3.76
CA LYS A 28 16.02 -4.43 -2.92
C LYS A 28 17.40 -4.30 -2.30
N ASN A 29 18.35 -3.68 -3.00
CA ASN A 29 19.78 -3.79 -2.67
C ASN A 29 20.44 -2.46 -2.29
N CYS A 30 19.74 -1.33 -2.41
CA CYS A 30 20.34 -0.03 -2.13
C CYS A 30 20.29 0.30 -0.64
N GLU A 31 21.46 0.60 -0.07
CA GLU A 31 21.61 1.26 1.21
C GLU A 31 22.24 2.65 0.98
N PRO A 32 21.61 3.76 1.44
CA PRO A 32 20.36 3.84 2.19
C PRO A 32 19.11 3.57 1.34
N HIS A 33 18.00 3.24 2.00
CA HIS A 33 16.71 3.00 1.34
C HIS A 33 16.27 4.22 0.50
N LEU A 34 15.76 3.95 -0.69
CA LEU A 34 15.39 4.98 -1.68
C LEU A 34 13.92 5.35 -1.61
N THR A 35 13.63 6.63 -1.81
CA THR A 35 12.28 7.14 -2.10
C THR A 35 12.22 7.57 -3.55
N ILE A 36 11.21 7.11 -4.30
CA ILE A 36 11.06 7.38 -5.73
C ILE A 36 9.73 8.09 -5.98
N GLY A 37 9.77 9.20 -6.72
CA GLY A 37 8.59 9.87 -7.25
C GLY A 37 8.38 9.53 -8.73
N VAL A 38 7.16 9.14 -9.09
CA VAL A 38 6.77 8.86 -10.49
C VAL A 38 5.89 10.01 -11.00
N PHE A 39 6.36 10.72 -12.03
CA PHE A 39 5.71 11.89 -12.60
C PHE A 39 5.31 11.65 -14.06
N GLY A 40 4.31 12.39 -14.53
CA GLY A 40 3.83 12.33 -15.92
C GLY A 40 2.37 12.77 -16.05
N ASP A 41 1.90 13.01 -17.26
CA ASP A 41 0.55 13.49 -17.53
C ASP A 41 -0.53 12.45 -17.19
N TRP A 42 -1.79 12.89 -17.10
CA TRP A 42 -2.91 11.99 -16.86
C TRP A 42 -3.05 11.00 -18.03
N GLY A 43 -3.34 9.73 -17.73
CA GLY A 43 -3.48 8.67 -18.75
C GLY A 43 -2.17 8.03 -19.27
N VAL A 44 -0.98 8.48 -18.85
CA VAL A 44 0.30 7.91 -19.36
C VAL A 44 0.72 6.57 -18.74
N GLY A 45 -0.14 5.96 -17.91
CA GLY A 45 0.10 4.63 -17.34
C GLY A 45 0.91 4.58 -16.04
N LYS A 46 0.99 5.68 -15.26
CA LYS A 46 1.70 5.70 -13.96
C LYS A 46 1.17 4.63 -12.98
N THR A 47 -0.15 4.47 -12.90
CA THR A 47 -0.77 3.43 -12.05
C THR A 47 -0.41 2.04 -12.55
N SER A 48 -0.43 1.82 -13.87
CA SER A 48 -0.03 0.55 -14.47
C SER A 48 1.46 0.25 -14.23
N PHE A 49 2.33 1.27 -14.30
CA PHE A 49 3.74 1.17 -13.96
C PHE A 49 3.95 0.73 -12.50
N LEU A 50 3.29 1.38 -11.55
CA LEU A 50 3.37 1.02 -10.13
C LEU A 50 2.83 -0.39 -9.86
N LYS A 51 1.76 -0.80 -10.55
CA LYS A 51 1.23 -2.18 -10.49
C LYS A 51 2.22 -3.20 -11.05
N SER A 52 2.87 -2.92 -12.18
CA SER A 52 3.93 -3.78 -12.73
C SER A 52 5.13 -3.89 -11.78
N LEU A 53 5.52 -2.77 -11.14
CA LEU A 53 6.61 -2.77 -10.16
C LEU A 53 6.26 -3.60 -8.93
N ALA A 54 5.05 -3.44 -8.40
CA ALA A 54 4.52 -4.23 -7.30
C ALA A 54 4.55 -5.73 -7.64
N ASN A 55 4.04 -6.12 -8.82
CA ASN A 55 4.06 -7.51 -9.27
C ASN A 55 5.47 -8.11 -9.37
N GLU A 56 6.47 -7.31 -9.74
CA GLU A 56 7.88 -7.75 -9.76
C GLU A 56 8.46 -7.89 -8.35
N LEU A 57 8.13 -6.96 -7.44
CA LEU A 57 8.58 -6.99 -6.05
C LEU A 57 7.93 -8.13 -5.26
N ASP A 58 6.65 -8.41 -5.48
CA ASP A 58 5.86 -9.46 -4.81
C ASP A 58 6.35 -10.88 -5.13
N LYS A 59 7.24 -11.05 -6.12
CA LYS A 59 7.97 -12.31 -6.35
C LYS A 59 8.93 -12.65 -5.22
N ASP A 60 9.24 -11.69 -4.36
CA ASP A 60 10.11 -11.83 -3.21
C ASP A 60 9.30 -11.94 -1.93
N GLU A 61 9.31 -13.10 -1.28
CA GLU A 61 8.52 -13.34 -0.06
C GLU A 61 8.95 -12.46 1.11
N SER A 62 10.13 -11.82 1.05
CA SER A 62 10.61 -10.89 2.07
C SER A 62 10.03 -9.47 1.93
N ILE A 63 9.30 -9.18 0.86
CA ILE A 63 8.76 -7.86 0.54
C ILE A 63 7.24 -7.89 0.58
N ILE A 64 6.65 -6.87 1.22
CA ILE A 64 5.21 -6.61 1.14
C ILE A 64 5.00 -5.28 0.44
N THR A 65 4.30 -5.32 -0.69
CA THR A 65 3.82 -4.10 -1.35
C THR A 65 2.51 -3.65 -0.72
N VAL A 66 2.39 -2.35 -0.39
CA VAL A 66 1.16 -1.73 0.12
C VAL A 66 0.76 -0.57 -0.77
N PHE A 67 -0.43 -0.64 -1.37
CA PHE A 67 -1.04 0.49 -2.07
C PHE A 67 -1.86 1.34 -1.10
N PHE A 68 -1.65 2.66 -1.13
CA PHE A 68 -2.36 3.62 -0.30
C PHE A 68 -2.84 4.82 -1.14
N ASN A 69 -4.14 5.10 -1.11
CA ASN A 69 -4.72 6.28 -1.77
C ASN A 69 -4.96 7.39 -0.73
N ALA A 70 -4.05 8.36 -0.70
CA ALA A 70 -4.12 9.48 0.24
C ALA A 70 -5.33 10.40 -0.02
N TRP A 71 -5.77 10.55 -1.27
CA TRP A 71 -6.89 11.43 -1.64
C TRP A 71 -8.21 11.03 -0.99
N ARG A 72 -8.41 9.74 -0.72
CA ARG A 72 -9.61 9.24 -0.02
C ARG A 72 -9.79 9.87 1.37
N TYR A 73 -8.69 10.28 1.99
CA TYR A 73 -8.63 10.81 3.35
C TYR A 73 -8.43 12.33 3.39
N GLU A 74 -8.49 13.02 2.23
CA GLU A 74 -8.29 14.47 2.15
C GLU A 74 -9.36 15.26 2.92
N ARG A 75 -10.60 14.73 2.96
CA ARG A 75 -11.75 15.37 3.60
C ARG A 75 -12.00 14.89 5.03
N GLU A 76 -11.26 13.89 5.48
CA GLU A 76 -11.36 13.45 6.87
C GLU A 76 -10.61 14.45 7.74
N GLU A 77 -11.19 14.86 8.87
CA GLU A 77 -10.45 15.59 9.92
C GLU A 77 -9.36 14.70 10.56
N GLU A 78 -9.30 13.42 10.18
CA GLU A 78 -8.26 12.48 10.54
C GLU A 78 -6.96 12.76 9.79
N TYR A 79 -5.83 12.59 10.47
CA TYR A 79 -4.55 12.56 9.79
C TYR A 79 -4.47 11.31 8.91
N ALA A 80 -4.21 11.45 7.60
CA ALA A 80 -4.01 10.35 6.65
C ALA A 80 -2.95 9.31 7.10
N ILE A 81 -2.13 9.65 8.09
CA ILE A 81 -1.20 8.73 8.75
C ILE A 81 -1.93 7.58 9.47
N ILE A 82 -3.10 7.79 10.07
CA ILE A 82 -3.84 6.73 10.77
C ILE A 82 -4.27 5.62 9.79
N PRO A 83 -4.99 5.92 8.69
CA PRO A 83 -5.33 4.90 7.71
C PRO A 83 -4.09 4.32 7.03
N LEU A 84 -3.04 5.10 6.78
CA LEU A 84 -1.76 4.57 6.26
C LEU A 84 -1.15 3.52 7.20
N LEU A 85 -1.04 3.82 8.50
CA LEU A 85 -0.51 2.88 9.50
C LEU A 85 -1.40 1.64 9.63
N LYS A 86 -2.73 1.81 9.57
CA LYS A 86 -3.67 0.67 9.56
C LYS A 86 -3.46 -0.19 8.31
N SER A 87 -3.31 0.41 7.12
CA SER A 87 -3.02 -0.33 5.88
C SER A 87 -1.73 -1.13 5.98
N MET A 88 -0.66 -0.56 6.53
CA MET A 88 0.59 -1.28 6.78
C MET A 88 0.41 -2.42 7.78
N TYR A 89 -0.29 -2.17 8.89
CA TYR A 89 -0.59 -3.19 9.90
C TYR A 89 -1.34 -4.39 9.29
N PHE A 90 -2.44 -4.13 8.57
CA PHE A 90 -3.24 -5.20 7.96
C PHE A 90 -2.46 -5.95 6.88
N ALA A 91 -1.59 -5.28 6.12
CA ALA A 91 -0.75 -5.94 5.12
C ALA A 91 0.26 -6.88 5.78
N ILE A 92 0.91 -6.46 6.87
CA ILE A 92 1.81 -7.30 7.67
C ILE A 92 1.04 -8.47 8.31
N ASP A 93 -0.14 -8.20 8.86
CA ASP A 93 -0.98 -9.21 9.50
C ASP A 93 -1.44 -10.30 8.52
N SER A 94 -1.94 -9.90 7.35
CA SER A 94 -2.42 -10.82 6.32
C SER A 94 -1.30 -11.65 5.68
N ASN A 95 -0.05 -11.18 5.74
CA ASN A 95 1.12 -11.87 5.19
C ASN A 95 2.02 -12.46 6.30
N SER A 96 1.55 -12.54 7.56
CA SER A 96 2.42 -12.93 8.67
C SER A 96 3.04 -14.32 8.52
N SER A 97 2.38 -15.21 7.77
CA SER A 97 2.87 -16.57 7.47
C SER A 97 4.04 -16.60 6.47
N LYS A 98 4.25 -15.54 5.67
CA LYS A 98 5.35 -15.45 4.69
C LYS A 98 6.70 -15.10 5.32
N PHE A 99 6.68 -14.53 6.52
CA PHE A 99 7.89 -14.12 7.19
C PHE A 99 8.54 -15.29 7.93
N LYS A 100 9.84 -15.50 7.67
CA LYS A 100 10.64 -16.50 8.37
C LYS A 100 10.86 -16.15 9.85
N ASP A 101 10.85 -14.87 10.18
CA ASP A 101 11.09 -14.35 11.53
C ASP A 101 9.76 -13.90 12.16
N VAL A 102 9.11 -14.84 12.84
CA VAL A 102 7.81 -14.65 13.49
C VAL A 102 7.90 -13.62 14.62
N ASP A 103 9.01 -13.61 15.36
CA ASP A 103 9.23 -12.69 16.48
C ASP A 103 9.34 -11.25 16.02
N LYS A 104 10.05 -11.01 14.90
CA LYS A 104 10.13 -9.67 14.28
C LYS A 104 8.76 -9.17 13.82
N VAL A 105 7.97 -10.04 13.21
CA VAL A 105 6.60 -9.68 12.79
C VAL A 105 5.73 -9.33 13.99
N GLN A 106 5.80 -10.14 15.05
CA GLN A 106 5.03 -9.90 16.27
C GLN A 106 5.42 -8.55 16.90
N ARG A 107 6.72 -8.25 16.97
CA ARG A 107 7.21 -6.96 17.47
C ARG A 107 6.75 -5.79 16.62
N LEU A 108 6.76 -5.92 15.30
CA LEU A 108 6.24 -4.89 14.39
C LEU A 108 4.75 -4.66 14.62
N LYS A 109 3.94 -5.73 14.68
CA LYS A 109 2.50 -5.63 14.98
C LYS A 109 2.24 -4.89 16.29
N GLU A 110 3.02 -5.19 17.34
CA GLU A 110 2.91 -4.49 18.63
C GLU A 110 3.25 -3.00 18.52
N ILE A 111 4.30 -2.64 17.78
CA ILE A 111 4.66 -1.23 17.56
C ILE A 111 3.53 -0.50 16.83
N PHE A 112 3.05 -1.03 15.72
CA PHE A 112 1.94 -0.44 14.96
C PHE A 112 0.69 -0.29 15.82
N ARG A 113 0.32 -1.33 16.58
CA ARG A 113 -0.82 -1.28 17.50
C ARG A 113 -0.66 -0.17 18.53
N ARG A 114 0.50 -0.07 19.19
CA ARG A 114 0.77 0.98 20.19
C ARG A 114 0.66 2.38 19.61
N VAL A 115 1.20 2.60 18.41
CA VAL A 115 1.14 3.90 17.72
C VAL A 115 -0.31 4.25 17.38
N ILE A 116 -1.06 3.30 16.80
CA ILE A 116 -2.48 3.48 16.46
C ILE A 116 -3.30 3.77 17.73
N ASP A 117 -3.12 2.99 18.80
CA ASP A 117 -3.81 3.17 20.07
C ASP A 117 -3.51 4.55 20.66
N THR A 118 -2.25 4.99 20.64
CA THR A 118 -1.82 6.30 21.16
C THR A 118 -2.49 7.45 20.40
N ILE A 119 -2.47 7.40 19.07
CA ILE A 119 -3.07 8.45 18.23
C ILE A 119 -4.61 8.45 18.40
N THR A 120 -5.22 7.26 18.50
CA THR A 120 -6.67 7.12 18.68
C THR A 120 -7.14 7.56 20.06
N GLN A 121 -6.40 7.24 21.13
CA GLN A 121 -6.71 7.68 22.50
C GLN A 121 -6.60 9.21 22.65
N TYR A 122 -5.63 9.84 21.97
CA TYR A 122 -5.53 11.30 21.92
C TYR A 122 -6.78 11.94 21.27
N LYS A 123 -7.40 11.25 20.31
CA LYS A 123 -8.70 11.64 19.72
C LYS A 123 -9.90 11.37 20.63
N LEU A 124 -9.98 10.20 21.28
CA LEU A 124 -11.11 9.85 22.15
C LEU A 124 -11.23 10.76 23.38
N LYS A 125 -10.13 11.39 23.81
CA LYS A 125 -10.19 12.47 24.82
C LYS A 125 -10.78 13.78 24.31
N ASN A 126 -10.92 13.95 22.99
CA ASN A 126 -11.25 15.23 22.35
C ASN A 126 -12.39 15.20 21.32
N VAL A 127 -12.92 14.04 20.86
CA VAL A 127 -14.02 13.97 19.88
C VAL A 127 -14.88 12.71 20.06
N THR A 128 -16.21 12.88 20.09
CA THR A 128 -17.24 11.84 19.98
C THR A 128 -17.32 11.36 18.52
N ILE A 129 -16.96 10.11 18.23
CA ILE A 129 -17.00 9.58 16.85
C ILE A 129 -18.16 8.58 16.69
N SER A 130 -19.14 8.96 15.86
CA SER A 130 -20.08 8.05 15.21
C SER A 130 -19.35 7.27 14.11
N HIS A 131 -19.07 5.99 14.35
CA HIS A 131 -18.38 5.11 13.41
C HIS A 131 -19.36 4.47 12.42
N GLU A 132 -19.26 4.81 11.14
CA GLU A 132 -19.60 3.88 10.06
C GLU A 132 -18.30 3.42 9.39
N LEU A 133 -17.99 2.14 9.58
CA LEU A 133 -16.85 1.46 8.97
C LEU A 133 -17.23 1.10 7.52
N LEU A 134 -16.81 1.92 6.55
CA LEU A 134 -16.99 1.56 5.14
C LEU A 134 -15.85 0.65 4.64
N PRO A 135 -16.18 -0.43 3.91
CA PRO A 135 -15.19 -1.39 3.44
C PRO A 135 -14.22 -0.80 2.40
N PHE A 136 -13.09 -1.50 2.29
CA PHE A 136 -11.95 -1.20 1.43
C PHE A 136 -12.27 -1.56 -0.03
N GLN A 137 -13.18 -0.84 -0.69
CA GLN A 137 -13.33 -0.95 -2.14
C GLN A 137 -12.36 0.01 -2.84
N LEU A 138 -11.48 -0.57 -3.66
CA LEU A 138 -10.62 0.12 -4.61
C LEU A 138 -11.45 0.45 -5.85
N SER A 139 -11.90 1.70 -5.96
CA SER A 139 -12.34 2.26 -7.23
C SER A 139 -11.13 2.94 -7.86
N PHE A 140 -10.61 2.38 -8.96
CA PHE A 140 -9.73 3.10 -9.85
C PHE A 140 -10.55 3.48 -11.08
N GLU A 141 -10.67 4.78 -11.33
CA GLU A 141 -10.96 5.30 -12.68
C GLU A 141 -9.69 5.21 -13.54
#